data_AF-A0A2N1MV62-F1
#
_entry.id   AF-A0A2N1MV62-F1
#
_cell.length_a   1.000
_cell.length_b   1.000
_cell.length_c   1.000
_cell.angle_alpha   90.00
_cell.angle_beta   90.00
_cell.angle_gamma   90.00
#
_symmetry.space_group_name_H-M   'P 1'
#
loop_
_entity.id
_entity.type
_entity.pdbx_description
1 polymer ?
#
loop_
_entity_poly.entity_id
_entity_poly.type
_entity_poly.pdbx_seq_one_letter_code
_entity_poly.pdbx_strand_id
1 'polypeptide(L)'
;YFDTAFSSNWAEKKDGKYFFKKPNILPHIFEIIVRYLYCGQLDLNVKNGPDTLKLLVATEELGLNILSEYIQEFLIKNQKKILQNDPIGILEVAFQHETYATLRDYGIEAICQEPNILFGTDKIISLPAQILESLLKRDDLVLDEIEGTNQIVGGYNPLDWEGGGIIKDTQDSFIFNFTDFRDINTGKIGRVTSASYALICNHQWGPIFGNGHDLSMYPDNQNNKWYSNPMTYPNLNIPRNFEIDDYEAYQVVKK
;
A
#
# COMPACT_ATOMS: atom_id res chain seq x y z
N TYR A 1 -6.01 -20.11 -24.80
CA TYR A 1 -4.62 -19.63 -24.80
C TYR A 1 -3.67 -20.58 -25.51
N PHE A 2 -3.44 -21.80 -24.97
CA PHE A 2 -2.42 -22.71 -25.51
C PHE A 2 -2.70 -23.14 -26.95
N ASP A 3 -3.97 -23.41 -27.30
CA ASP A 3 -4.37 -23.71 -28.68
C ASP A 3 -3.91 -22.62 -29.65
N THR A 4 -4.22 -21.36 -29.33
CA THR A 4 -3.78 -20.20 -30.12
C THR A 4 -2.26 -20.12 -30.19
N ALA A 5 -1.56 -20.30 -29.07
CA ALA A 5 -0.10 -20.23 -29.03
C ALA A 5 0.57 -21.29 -29.89
N PHE A 6 -0.01 -22.48 -29.95
CA PHE A 6 0.51 -23.59 -30.74
C PHE A 6 0.13 -23.51 -32.22
N SER A 7 -0.98 -22.85 -32.56
CA SER A 7 -1.50 -22.77 -33.94
C SER A 7 -1.03 -21.54 -34.72
N SER A 8 -0.74 -20.41 -34.07
CA SER A 8 -0.53 -19.12 -34.74
C SER A 8 0.94 -18.73 -34.94
N ASN A 9 1.89 -19.66 -34.78
CA ASN A 9 3.35 -19.40 -34.70
C ASN A 9 3.73 -18.32 -33.67
N TRP A 10 2.85 -18.05 -32.70
CA TRP A 10 3.13 -17.09 -31.65
C TRP A 10 4.22 -17.62 -30.69
N ALA A 11 4.14 -18.89 -30.32
CA ALA A 11 5.18 -19.54 -29.54
C ALA A 11 6.36 -19.95 -30.44
N GLU A 12 7.56 -19.58 -30.04
CA GLU A 12 8.80 -20.02 -30.70
C GLU A 12 8.92 -21.54 -30.58
N LYS A 13 9.17 -22.23 -31.71
CA LYS A 13 9.34 -23.68 -31.75
C LYS A 13 10.74 -24.03 -32.26
N LYS A 14 11.52 -24.73 -31.43
CA LYS A 14 12.85 -25.26 -31.78
C LYS A 14 12.95 -26.72 -31.34
N ASP A 15 13.44 -27.59 -32.21
CA ASP A 15 13.62 -29.03 -31.95
C ASP A 15 12.37 -29.73 -31.37
N GLY A 16 11.19 -29.37 -31.90
CA GLY A 16 9.91 -29.92 -31.46
C GLY A 16 9.39 -29.38 -30.13
N LYS A 17 10.13 -28.50 -29.44
CA LYS A 17 9.75 -27.89 -28.17
C LYS A 17 9.23 -26.46 -28.38
N TYR A 18 8.16 -26.11 -27.67
CA TYR A 18 7.64 -24.75 -27.62
C TYR A 18 8.29 -23.96 -26.49
N PHE A 19 8.65 -22.72 -26.77
CA PHE A 19 9.30 -21.80 -25.84
C PHE A 19 8.35 -20.65 -25.52
N PHE A 20 7.98 -20.54 -24.25
CA PHE A 20 7.16 -19.45 -23.73
C PHE A 20 8.02 -18.52 -22.89
N LYS A 21 8.09 -17.25 -23.26
CA LYS A 21 8.75 -16.21 -22.46
C LYS A 21 7.71 -15.53 -21.59
N LYS A 22 7.58 -16.03 -20.36
CA LYS A 22 6.62 -15.54 -19.35
C LYS A 22 7.37 -15.08 -18.11
N PRO A 23 8.03 -13.90 -18.17
CA PRO A 23 8.86 -13.41 -17.06
C PRO A 23 8.05 -13.17 -15.78
N ASN A 24 6.74 -12.98 -15.89
CA ASN A 24 5.84 -12.72 -14.77
C ASN A 24 5.33 -14.00 -14.07
N ILE A 25 5.59 -15.18 -14.64
CA ILE A 25 5.13 -16.46 -14.07
C ILE A 25 6.33 -17.22 -13.52
N LEU A 26 6.34 -17.44 -12.20
CA LEU A 26 7.41 -18.20 -11.55
C LEU A 26 7.36 -19.68 -11.99
N PRO A 27 8.51 -20.35 -12.17
CA PRO A 27 8.54 -21.74 -12.65
C PRO A 27 7.69 -22.72 -11.82
N HIS A 28 7.72 -22.60 -10.49
CA HIS A 28 6.93 -23.47 -9.62
C HIS A 28 5.42 -23.18 -9.69
N ILE A 29 5.01 -21.95 -9.98
CA ILE A 29 3.61 -21.59 -10.21
C ILE A 29 3.15 -22.22 -11.53
N PHE A 30 3.97 -22.12 -12.58
CA PHE A 30 3.68 -22.75 -13.85
C PHE A 30 3.59 -24.28 -13.73
N GLU A 31 4.45 -24.92 -12.93
CA GLU A 31 4.38 -26.36 -12.66
C GLU A 31 3.04 -26.76 -12.02
N ILE A 32 2.53 -25.96 -11.08
CA ILE A 32 1.20 -26.18 -10.47
C ILE A 32 0.11 -26.13 -11.54
N ILE A 33 0.15 -25.14 -12.42
CA ILE A 33 -0.82 -24.99 -13.52
C ILE A 33 -0.75 -26.18 -14.47
N VAL A 34 0.44 -26.60 -14.89
CA VAL A 34 0.63 -27.76 -15.76
C VAL A 34 0.08 -29.02 -15.08
N ARG A 35 0.38 -29.25 -13.80
CA ARG A 35 -0.17 -30.40 -13.05
C ARG A 35 -1.69 -30.37 -13.00
N TYR A 36 -2.29 -29.22 -12.77
CA TYR A 36 -3.75 -29.08 -12.84
C TYR A 36 -4.30 -29.41 -14.23
N LEU A 37 -3.69 -28.91 -15.30
CA LEU A 37 -4.14 -29.18 -16.67
C LEU A 37 -4.08 -30.67 -17.04
N TYR A 38 -3.13 -31.42 -16.47
CA TYR A 38 -2.99 -32.86 -16.69
C TYR A 38 -3.88 -33.71 -15.79
N CYS A 39 -4.08 -33.30 -14.53
CA CYS A 39 -4.72 -34.15 -13.52
C CYS A 39 -6.13 -33.67 -13.12
N GLY A 40 -6.52 -32.45 -13.48
CA GLY A 40 -7.77 -31.81 -13.06
C GLY A 40 -7.86 -31.50 -11.56
N GLN A 41 -6.76 -31.60 -10.81
CA GLN A 41 -6.73 -31.46 -9.36
C GLN A 41 -5.79 -30.34 -8.93
N LEU A 42 -6.24 -29.52 -7.98
CA LEU A 42 -5.46 -28.45 -7.36
C LEU A 42 -5.74 -28.40 -5.86
N ASP A 43 -4.70 -28.60 -5.05
CA ASP A 43 -4.76 -28.39 -3.60
C ASP A 43 -4.16 -27.03 -3.23
N LEU A 44 -5.03 -26.12 -2.81
CA LEU A 44 -4.67 -24.77 -2.38
C LEU A 44 -4.31 -24.68 -0.89
N ASN A 45 -4.67 -25.69 -0.08
CA ASN A 45 -4.45 -25.64 1.37
C ASN A 45 -2.98 -25.76 1.77
N VAL A 46 -2.16 -26.34 0.89
CA VAL A 46 -0.71 -26.49 1.05
C VAL A 46 0.08 -25.26 0.57
N LYS A 47 -0.61 -24.24 0.05
CA LYS A 47 0.02 -23.03 -0.49
C LYS A 47 -0.06 -21.88 0.53
N ASN A 48 0.97 -21.04 0.53
CA ASN A 48 0.94 -19.77 1.26
C ASN A 48 0.17 -18.72 0.45
N GLY A 49 -0.28 -17.65 1.11
CA GLY A 49 -1.06 -16.60 0.46
C GLY A 49 -0.40 -15.94 -0.74
N PRO A 50 0.87 -15.51 -0.65
CA PRO A 50 1.58 -14.95 -1.80
C PRO A 50 1.63 -15.86 -3.03
N ASP A 51 1.84 -17.17 -2.84
CA ASP A 51 1.87 -18.13 -3.95
C ASP A 51 0.45 -18.37 -4.51
N THR A 52 -0.60 -18.34 -3.68
CA THR A 52 -1.98 -18.42 -4.17
C THR A 52 -2.36 -17.18 -5.00
N LEU A 53 -1.91 -15.98 -4.61
CA LEU A 53 -2.11 -14.75 -5.39
C LEU A 53 -1.34 -14.79 -6.72
N LYS A 54 -0.07 -15.22 -6.70
CA LYS A 54 0.71 -15.41 -7.94
C LYS A 54 0.10 -16.46 -8.86
N LEU A 55 -0.49 -17.51 -8.29
CA LEU A 55 -1.22 -18.50 -9.05
C LEU A 55 -2.45 -17.88 -9.71
N LEU A 56 -3.23 -17.06 -8.99
CA LEU A 56 -4.36 -16.32 -9.57
C LEU A 56 -3.91 -15.49 -10.78
N VAL A 57 -2.91 -14.62 -10.61
CA VAL A 57 -2.35 -13.77 -11.69
C VAL A 57 -1.89 -14.61 -12.89
N ALA A 58 -1.16 -15.70 -12.64
CA ALA A 58 -0.69 -16.57 -13.71
C ALA A 58 -1.83 -17.28 -14.46
N THR A 59 -2.90 -17.66 -13.77
CA THR A 59 -4.07 -18.29 -14.42
C THR A 59 -4.83 -17.30 -15.30
N GLU A 60 -4.89 -16.04 -14.91
CA GLU A 60 -5.48 -14.97 -15.73
C GLU A 60 -4.62 -14.67 -16.95
N GLU A 61 -3.30 -14.53 -16.78
CA GLU A 61 -2.38 -14.30 -17.90
C GLU A 61 -2.42 -15.43 -18.94
N LEU A 62 -2.74 -16.65 -18.51
CA LEU A 62 -2.90 -17.82 -19.36
C LEU A 62 -4.35 -18.06 -19.81
N GLY A 63 -5.29 -17.18 -19.48
CA GLY A 63 -6.71 -17.27 -19.86
C GLY A 63 -7.41 -18.54 -19.35
N LEU A 64 -7.05 -18.99 -18.14
CA LEU A 64 -7.60 -20.18 -17.48
C LEU A 64 -8.76 -19.80 -16.55
N ASN A 65 -9.81 -19.21 -17.10
CA ASN A 65 -10.89 -18.54 -16.35
C ASN A 65 -11.52 -19.42 -15.25
N ILE A 66 -11.83 -20.69 -15.55
CA ILE A 66 -12.44 -21.62 -14.58
C ILE A 66 -11.53 -21.83 -13.36
N LEU A 67 -10.21 -21.94 -13.60
CA LEU A 67 -9.25 -22.11 -12.51
C LEU A 67 -9.08 -20.81 -11.72
N SER A 68 -9.08 -19.67 -12.41
CA SER A 68 -9.04 -18.35 -11.79
C SER A 68 -10.24 -18.15 -10.83
N GLU A 69 -11.46 -18.43 -11.30
CA GLU A 69 -12.70 -18.35 -10.50
C GLU A 69 -12.63 -19.25 -9.25
N TYR A 70 -12.16 -20.49 -9.40
CA TYR A 70 -11.98 -21.41 -8.27
C TYR A 70 -10.98 -20.87 -7.23
N ILE A 71 -9.84 -20.35 -7.68
CA ILE A 71 -8.83 -19.76 -6.80
C ILE A 71 -9.40 -18.52 -6.08
N GLN A 72 -10.12 -17.67 -6.81
CA GLN A 72 -10.77 -16.50 -6.26
C GLN A 72 -11.76 -16.88 -5.14
N GLU A 73 -12.65 -17.84 -5.39
CA GLU A 73 -13.59 -18.32 -4.36
C GLU A 73 -12.87 -18.85 -3.13
N PHE A 74 -11.77 -19.57 -3.32
CA PHE A 74 -10.96 -20.10 -2.23
C PHE A 74 -10.33 -18.96 -1.40
N LEU A 75 -9.77 -17.94 -2.05
CA LEU A 75 -9.19 -16.77 -1.40
C LEU A 75 -10.22 -16.02 -0.56
N ILE A 76 -11.42 -15.79 -1.10
CA ILE A 76 -12.51 -15.12 -0.38
C ILE A 76 -12.95 -15.95 0.83
N LYS A 77 -13.19 -17.26 0.65
CA LYS A 77 -13.61 -18.15 1.75
C LYS A 77 -12.58 -18.26 2.87
N ASN A 78 -11.29 -18.14 2.54
CA ASN A 78 -10.18 -18.30 3.48
C ASN A 78 -9.45 -16.99 3.79
N GLN A 79 -10.10 -15.85 3.53
CA GLN A 79 -9.49 -14.51 3.52
C GLN A 79 -8.60 -14.26 4.74
N LYS A 80 -9.11 -14.45 5.96
CA LYS A 80 -8.36 -14.17 7.19
C LYS A 80 -7.06 -14.97 7.29
N LYS A 81 -7.05 -16.25 6.90
CA LYS A 81 -5.88 -17.13 7.04
C LYS A 81 -4.83 -16.87 5.98
N ILE A 82 -5.26 -16.57 4.76
CA ILE A 82 -4.38 -16.46 3.59
C ILE A 82 -3.85 -15.04 3.44
N LEU A 83 -4.71 -14.07 3.71
CA LEU A 83 -4.53 -12.68 3.31
C LEU A 83 -3.97 -11.79 4.43
N GLN A 84 -3.81 -12.32 5.65
CA GLN A 84 -3.13 -11.60 6.76
C GLN A 84 -1.66 -11.27 6.47
N ASN A 85 -1.02 -11.99 5.54
CA ASN A 85 0.43 -11.88 5.36
C ASN A 85 0.87 -10.79 4.38
N ASP A 86 -0.01 -10.28 3.50
CA ASP A 86 0.37 -9.26 2.49
C ASP A 86 -0.84 -8.52 1.87
N PRO A 87 -1.50 -7.61 2.61
CA PRO A 87 -2.65 -6.86 2.09
C PRO A 87 -2.31 -5.95 0.90
N ILE A 88 -1.05 -5.49 0.79
CA ILE A 88 -0.63 -4.64 -0.33
C ILE A 88 -0.57 -5.46 -1.63
N GLY A 89 0.07 -6.63 -1.61
CA GLY A 89 0.10 -7.52 -2.77
C GLY A 89 -1.30 -7.96 -3.22
N ILE A 90 -2.24 -8.09 -2.28
CA ILE A 90 -3.65 -8.37 -2.58
C ILE A 90 -4.29 -7.22 -3.33
N LEU A 91 -4.10 -5.99 -2.86
CA LEU A 91 -4.64 -4.80 -3.53
C LEU A 91 -4.04 -4.66 -4.93
N GLU A 92 -2.74 -4.86 -5.09
CA GLU A 92 -2.08 -4.81 -6.41
C GLU A 92 -2.70 -5.77 -7.43
N VAL A 93 -3.11 -6.97 -7.01
CA VAL A 93 -3.81 -7.93 -7.87
C VAL A 93 -5.29 -7.56 -8.03
N ALA A 94 -5.97 -7.22 -6.93
CA ALA A 94 -7.40 -6.97 -6.92
C ALA A 94 -7.81 -5.70 -7.69
N PHE A 95 -6.91 -4.72 -7.83
CA PHE A 95 -7.14 -3.52 -8.63
C PHE A 95 -6.93 -3.72 -10.13
N GLN A 96 -6.30 -4.81 -10.56
CA GLN A 96 -6.19 -5.13 -11.99
C GLN A 96 -7.48 -5.70 -12.58
N HIS A 97 -8.44 -6.11 -11.73
CA HIS A 97 -9.64 -6.83 -12.16
C HIS A 97 -10.89 -6.35 -11.42
N GLU A 98 -11.87 -5.80 -12.14
CA GLU A 98 -13.09 -5.22 -11.56
C GLU A 98 -13.91 -6.22 -10.73
N THR A 99 -13.86 -7.51 -11.07
CA THR A 99 -14.58 -8.60 -10.38
C THR A 99 -14.06 -8.91 -8.96
N TYR A 100 -12.92 -8.35 -8.54
CA TYR A 100 -12.27 -8.63 -7.25
C TYR A 100 -12.62 -7.63 -6.15
N ALA A 101 -13.83 -7.05 -6.19
CA ALA A 101 -14.29 -6.08 -5.20
C ALA A 101 -14.12 -6.57 -3.74
N THR A 102 -14.51 -7.81 -3.44
CA THR A 102 -14.37 -8.36 -2.08
C THR A 102 -12.91 -8.47 -1.62
N LEU A 103 -11.98 -8.79 -2.52
CA LEU A 103 -10.55 -8.82 -2.19
C LEU A 103 -9.98 -7.41 -2.01
N ARG A 104 -10.47 -6.43 -2.80
CA ARG A 104 -10.14 -5.00 -2.61
C ARG A 104 -10.60 -4.53 -1.24
N ASP A 105 -11.86 -4.75 -0.90
CA ASP A 105 -12.44 -4.32 0.37
C ASP A 105 -11.66 -4.90 1.56
N TYR A 106 -11.33 -6.20 1.50
CA TYR A 106 -10.52 -6.84 2.53
C TYR A 106 -9.12 -6.23 2.65
N GLY A 107 -8.44 -6.01 1.51
CA GLY A 107 -7.10 -5.43 1.52
C GLY A 107 -7.07 -4.01 2.08
N ILE A 108 -8.08 -3.21 1.75
CA ILE A 108 -8.29 -1.86 2.31
C ILE A 108 -8.54 -1.97 3.81
N GLU A 109 -9.49 -2.80 4.25
CA GLU A 109 -9.82 -3.00 5.67
C GLU A 109 -8.59 -3.43 6.49
N ALA A 110 -7.76 -4.34 5.96
CA ALA A 110 -6.54 -4.78 6.63
C ALA A 110 -5.51 -3.64 6.80
N ILE A 111 -5.36 -2.76 5.81
CA ILE A 111 -4.49 -1.57 5.93
C ILE A 111 -5.08 -0.56 6.92
N CYS A 112 -6.39 -0.35 6.91
CA CYS A 112 -7.05 0.56 7.86
C CYS A 112 -6.91 0.06 9.31
N GLN A 113 -7.03 -1.25 9.53
CA GLN A 113 -6.84 -1.88 10.85
C GLN A 113 -5.38 -1.85 11.33
N GLU A 114 -4.42 -1.97 10.41
CA GLU A 114 -2.98 -1.94 10.72
C GLU A 114 -2.21 -0.99 9.77
N PRO A 115 -2.33 0.35 9.95
CA PRO A 115 -1.73 1.33 9.03
C PRO A 115 -0.21 1.21 8.88
N ASN A 116 0.47 0.60 9.86
CA ASN A 116 1.90 0.31 9.81
C ASN A 116 2.34 -0.56 8.64
N ILE A 117 1.43 -1.37 8.09
CA ILE A 117 1.73 -2.16 6.90
C ILE A 117 2.14 -1.24 5.74
N LEU A 118 1.49 -0.08 5.66
CA LEU A 118 1.78 0.95 4.67
C LEU A 118 2.91 1.89 5.11
N PHE A 119 2.79 2.47 6.31
CA PHE A 119 3.70 3.53 6.75
C PHE A 119 5.04 2.99 7.26
N GLY A 120 5.07 1.84 7.91
CA GLY A 120 6.31 1.26 8.44
C GLY A 120 7.28 0.74 7.38
N THR A 121 6.89 0.71 6.10
CA THR A 121 7.67 0.09 5.02
C THR A 121 7.97 1.02 3.84
N ASP A 122 7.70 2.33 3.95
CA ASP A 122 7.76 3.31 2.86
C ASP A 122 6.90 2.97 1.63
N LYS A 123 6.02 1.96 1.71
CA LYS A 123 5.27 1.47 0.56
C LYS A 123 4.23 2.47 0.05
N ILE A 124 3.87 3.49 0.84
CA ILE A 124 2.91 4.53 0.45
C ILE A 124 3.26 5.23 -0.86
N ILE A 125 4.53 5.53 -1.11
CA ILE A 125 4.97 6.18 -2.35
C ILE A 125 5.10 5.22 -3.54
N SER A 126 5.04 3.91 -3.29
CA SER A 126 5.06 2.89 -4.34
C SER A 126 3.67 2.37 -4.68
N LEU A 127 2.63 2.73 -3.91
CA LEU A 127 1.28 2.26 -4.19
C LEU A 127 0.80 2.80 -5.54
N PRO A 128 0.14 1.97 -6.36
CA PRO A 128 -0.65 2.43 -7.49
C PRO A 128 -1.66 3.52 -7.11
N ALA A 129 -1.83 4.54 -7.96
CA ALA A 129 -2.68 5.71 -7.69
C ALA A 129 -4.12 5.34 -7.31
N GLN A 130 -4.68 4.33 -7.97
CA GLN A 130 -6.04 3.84 -7.73
C GLN A 130 -6.20 3.19 -6.34
N ILE A 131 -5.13 2.56 -5.83
CA ILE A 131 -5.12 2.02 -4.46
C ILE A 131 -5.07 3.18 -3.47
N LEU A 132 -4.17 4.14 -3.70
CA LEU A 132 -4.05 5.33 -2.87
C LEU A 132 -5.37 6.12 -2.83
N GLU A 133 -6.01 6.37 -3.97
CA GLU A 133 -7.34 7.00 -4.07
C GLU A 133 -8.41 6.24 -3.29
N SER A 134 -8.37 4.90 -3.32
CA SER A 134 -9.36 4.09 -2.58
C SER A 134 -9.12 4.10 -1.08
N LEU A 135 -7.87 4.18 -0.64
CA LEU A 135 -7.48 4.37 0.75
C LEU A 135 -7.89 5.76 1.25
N LEU A 136 -7.81 6.80 0.41
CA LEU A 136 -8.20 8.17 0.74
C LEU A 136 -9.71 8.39 0.88
N LYS A 137 -10.51 7.56 0.21
CA LYS A 137 -11.98 7.60 0.30
C LYS A 137 -12.53 6.95 1.57
N ARG A 138 -11.67 6.41 2.43
CA ARG A 138 -12.05 5.70 3.64
C ARG A 138 -12.06 6.67 4.82
N ASP A 139 -13.22 6.81 5.44
CA ASP A 139 -13.39 7.62 6.65
C ASP A 139 -12.59 7.08 7.86
N ASP A 140 -12.08 5.85 7.79
CA ASP A 140 -11.33 5.16 8.85
C ASP A 140 -9.82 5.03 8.58
N LEU A 141 -9.33 5.60 7.48
CA LEU A 141 -7.91 5.72 7.18
C LEU A 141 -7.63 7.13 6.68
N VAL A 142 -7.43 8.05 7.62
CA VAL A 142 -7.27 9.47 7.30
C VAL A 142 -5.84 9.73 6.85
N LEU A 143 -5.71 9.78 5.52
CA LEU A 143 -4.63 10.42 4.79
C LEU A 143 -5.18 11.75 4.31
N ASP A 144 -4.53 12.84 4.71
CA ASP A 144 -5.18 14.14 4.70
C ASP A 144 -4.91 14.98 3.45
N GLU A 145 -5.99 15.34 2.76
CA GLU A 145 -6.00 16.28 1.65
C GLU A 145 -5.93 17.72 2.15
N ILE A 146 -5.08 18.54 1.52
CA ILE A 146 -5.09 19.99 1.74
C ILE A 146 -6.35 20.56 1.08
N GLU A 147 -7.17 21.25 1.87
CA GLU A 147 -8.49 21.75 1.48
C GLU A 147 -8.43 22.50 0.13
N GLY A 148 -9.28 22.08 -0.80
CA GLY A 148 -9.41 22.69 -2.13
C GLY A 148 -8.28 22.34 -3.11
N THR A 149 -7.47 21.30 -2.84
CA THR A 149 -6.36 20.87 -3.70
C THR A 149 -6.33 19.34 -3.86
N ASN A 150 -5.56 18.78 -4.81
CA ASN A 150 -5.33 17.31 -4.83
C ASN A 150 -4.05 16.93 -4.08
N GLN A 151 -3.56 17.81 -3.20
CA GLN A 151 -2.31 17.61 -2.49
C GLN A 151 -2.58 16.87 -1.18
N ILE A 152 -1.76 15.86 -0.87
CA ILE A 152 -1.81 15.14 0.41
C ILE A 152 -0.54 15.38 1.15
N VAL A 153 -0.67 15.62 2.46
CA VAL A 153 0.45 15.76 3.37
C VAL A 153 0.19 14.95 4.63
N GLY A 154 1.24 14.39 5.19
CA GLY A 154 1.14 13.67 6.44
C GLY A 154 2.50 13.28 6.99
N GLY A 155 2.48 12.55 8.09
CA GLY A 155 3.69 12.03 8.69
C GLY A 155 3.44 10.75 9.47
N TYR A 156 4.49 9.96 9.60
CA TYR A 156 4.52 8.74 10.38
C TYR A 156 5.47 8.88 11.55
N ASN A 157 5.00 8.47 12.72
CA ASN A 157 5.77 8.40 13.94
C ASN A 157 5.58 7.02 14.59
N PRO A 158 6.67 6.28 14.90
CA PRO A 158 6.57 5.00 15.61
C PRO A 158 6.45 5.13 17.14
N LEU A 159 6.59 6.33 17.70
CA LEU A 159 6.53 6.60 19.13
C LEU A 159 5.12 7.04 19.55
N ASP A 160 4.86 7.05 20.85
CA ASP A 160 3.64 7.63 21.41
C ASP A 160 3.62 9.16 21.27
N TRP A 161 2.42 9.76 21.34
CA TRP A 161 2.25 11.21 21.29
C TRP A 161 2.17 11.86 22.69
N GLU A 162 2.46 11.11 23.76
CA GLU A 162 2.39 11.65 25.12
C GLU A 162 3.57 12.57 25.43
N GLY A 163 3.30 13.62 26.21
CA GLY A 163 4.32 14.55 26.68
C GLY A 163 3.85 16.00 26.56
N GLY A 164 3.95 16.76 27.64
CA GLY A 164 3.59 18.19 27.68
C GLY A 164 4.76 19.08 27.28
N GLY A 165 5.13 19.08 25.99
CA GLY A 165 6.27 19.84 25.46
C GLY A 165 7.58 19.04 25.38
N ILE A 166 7.49 17.71 25.25
CA ILE A 166 8.67 16.82 25.22
C ILE A 166 9.12 16.62 23.77
N ILE A 167 10.43 16.74 23.57
CA ILE A 167 11.08 16.37 22.31
C ILE A 167 11.32 14.86 22.30
N LYS A 168 10.99 14.21 21.19
CA LYS A 168 11.26 12.78 20.99
C LYS A 168 12.18 12.55 19.82
N ASP A 169 13.13 11.66 20.05
CA ASP A 169 14.17 11.31 19.09
C ASP A 169 13.85 9.95 18.45
N THR A 170 13.88 9.90 17.12
CA THR A 170 13.72 8.65 16.36
C THR A 170 14.27 8.82 14.95
N GLN A 171 14.83 7.76 14.36
CA GLN A 171 15.23 7.74 12.94
C GLN A 171 14.11 7.22 12.02
N ASP A 172 13.10 6.61 12.60
CA ASP A 172 12.08 5.86 11.87
C ASP A 172 10.87 6.72 11.50
N SER A 173 10.83 7.99 11.96
CA SER A 173 9.82 8.95 11.55
C SER A 173 10.09 9.53 10.16
N PHE A 174 9.02 9.85 9.45
CA PHE A 174 9.10 10.58 8.19
C PHE A 174 7.85 11.43 7.97
N ILE A 175 7.98 12.46 7.15
CA ILE A 175 6.87 13.19 6.56
C ILE A 175 6.76 12.82 5.09
N PHE A 176 5.58 12.96 4.49
CA PHE A 176 5.38 12.75 3.06
C PHE A 176 4.50 13.83 2.46
N ASN A 177 4.63 13.98 1.13
CA ASN A 177 3.85 14.92 0.35
C ASN A 177 3.58 14.33 -1.04
N PHE A 178 2.32 14.30 -1.47
CA PHE A 178 1.93 14.09 -2.86
C PHE A 178 1.36 15.40 -3.37
N THR A 179 1.99 16.04 -4.37
CA THR A 179 1.42 17.29 -4.91
C THR A 179 0.16 17.05 -5.75
N ASP A 180 -0.04 15.82 -6.22
CA ASP A 180 -1.29 15.33 -6.79
C ASP A 180 -1.44 13.83 -6.48
N PHE A 181 -2.35 13.45 -5.60
CA PHE A 181 -2.50 12.04 -5.20
C PHE A 181 -2.93 11.10 -6.32
N ARG A 182 -3.44 11.66 -7.43
CA ARG A 182 -3.82 10.91 -8.62
C ARG A 182 -2.59 10.53 -9.46
N ASP A 183 -1.44 11.16 -9.21
CA ASP A 183 -0.15 10.82 -9.80
C ASP A 183 0.89 10.49 -8.72
N ILE A 184 1.15 9.19 -8.56
CA ILE A 184 2.06 8.65 -7.56
C ILE A 184 3.51 9.14 -7.73
N ASN A 185 3.89 9.57 -8.94
CA ASN A 185 5.24 10.10 -9.20
C ASN A 185 5.46 11.47 -8.54
N THR A 186 4.38 12.12 -8.10
CA THR A 186 4.46 13.36 -7.33
C THR A 186 4.75 13.13 -5.85
N GLY A 187 4.64 11.89 -5.39
CA GLY A 187 4.90 11.48 -4.01
C GLY A 187 6.36 11.62 -3.62
N LYS A 188 6.60 12.21 -2.45
CA LYS A 188 7.93 12.35 -1.84
C LYS A 188 7.86 11.99 -0.37
N ILE A 189 8.86 11.24 0.10
CA ILE A 189 9.11 10.99 1.52
C ILE A 189 10.31 11.81 1.96
N GLY A 190 10.15 12.50 3.08
CA GLY A 190 11.20 13.18 3.80
C GLY A 190 11.47 12.46 5.11
N ARG A 191 12.58 11.73 5.17
CA ARG A 191 13.04 11.12 6.43
C ARG A 191 13.77 12.16 7.26
N VAL A 192 13.68 12.01 8.57
CA VAL A 192 14.40 12.86 9.51
C VAL A 192 15.91 12.80 9.22
N THR A 193 16.59 13.94 9.16
CA THR A 193 18.03 13.99 8.81
C THR A 193 18.92 13.59 9.98
N SER A 194 18.44 13.82 11.20
CA SER A 194 19.05 13.44 12.47
C SER A 194 17.97 12.91 13.37
N ALA A 195 18.24 11.85 14.14
CA ALA A 195 17.28 11.29 15.09
C ALA A 195 16.76 12.34 16.06
N SER A 196 17.62 13.30 16.40
CA SER A 196 17.31 14.33 17.39
C SER A 196 16.25 15.30 16.90
N TYR A 197 15.31 15.62 17.77
CA TYR A 197 14.21 16.55 17.48
C TYR A 197 13.30 16.09 16.34
N ALA A 198 13.12 14.78 16.17
CA ALA A 198 12.21 14.22 15.19
C ALA A 198 10.76 14.69 15.46
N LEU A 199 10.35 14.76 16.72
CA LEU A 199 8.98 15.10 17.10
C LEU A 199 8.93 16.01 18.32
N ILE A 200 7.86 16.78 18.43
CA ILE A 200 7.50 17.50 19.65
C ILE A 200 6.08 17.08 20.05
N CYS A 201 5.94 16.51 21.24
CA CYS A 201 4.64 16.22 21.83
C CYS A 201 4.21 17.42 22.67
N ASN A 202 3.05 18.02 22.40
CA ASN A 202 2.52 19.15 23.17
C ASN A 202 0.99 19.08 23.20
N HIS A 203 0.38 18.97 24.38
CA HIS A 203 -1.07 18.84 24.54
C HIS A 203 -1.90 20.04 24.04
N GLN A 204 -1.27 21.19 23.81
CA GLN A 204 -1.95 22.36 23.24
C GLN A 204 -1.98 22.35 21.72
N TRP A 205 -1.18 21.48 21.08
CA TRP A 205 -1.02 21.38 19.64
C TRP A 205 -1.45 20.01 19.16
N GLY A 206 -1.71 19.90 17.86
CA GLY A 206 -1.74 18.60 17.21
C GLY A 206 -0.34 18.00 17.03
N PRO A 207 -0.18 17.05 16.09
CA PRO A 207 1.12 16.46 15.79
C PRO A 207 2.11 17.52 15.34
N ILE A 208 3.35 17.45 15.84
CA ILE A 208 4.47 18.30 15.43
C ILE A 208 5.64 17.40 15.03
N PHE A 209 5.97 17.43 13.75
CA PHE A 209 7.19 16.85 13.21
C PHE A 209 8.26 17.92 13.12
N GLY A 210 9.43 17.61 13.67
CA GLY A 210 10.64 18.41 13.56
C GLY A 210 10.69 19.60 14.52
N ASN A 211 11.91 20.02 14.87
CA ASN A 211 12.13 21.18 15.74
C ASN A 211 11.67 22.49 15.09
N GLY A 212 11.66 22.54 13.76
CA GLY A 212 11.32 23.73 12.98
C GLY A 212 9.83 23.93 12.77
N HIS A 213 8.98 23.05 13.32
CA HIS A 213 7.60 22.86 12.87
C HIS A 213 7.58 22.51 11.38
N ASP A 214 8.37 21.50 11.01
CA ASP A 214 8.52 21.01 9.64
C ASP A 214 7.18 20.57 9.05
N LEU A 215 6.34 19.95 9.88
CA LEU A 215 4.93 19.76 9.65
C LEU A 215 4.22 19.80 11.01
N SER A 216 3.33 20.77 11.21
CA SER A 216 2.63 20.90 12.48
C SER A 216 1.21 21.41 12.31
N MET A 217 0.28 20.85 13.07
CA MET A 217 -1.05 21.44 13.23
C MET A 217 -1.03 22.53 14.29
N TYR A 218 -1.64 23.68 14.01
CA TYR A 218 -1.81 24.76 14.98
C TYR A 218 -2.59 24.29 16.22
N PRO A 219 -2.55 25.07 17.33
CA PRO A 219 -3.25 24.71 18.54
C PRO A 219 -4.73 24.38 18.31
N ASP A 220 -5.27 23.47 19.12
CA ASP A 220 -6.62 22.88 19.05
C ASP A 220 -7.79 23.91 19.12
N ASN A 221 -7.47 25.21 19.20
CA ASN A 221 -8.43 26.31 19.12
C ASN A 221 -8.48 27.00 17.74
N GLN A 222 -7.64 26.57 16.80
CA GLN A 222 -7.56 27.03 15.41
C GLN A 222 -7.73 25.84 14.46
N ASN A 223 -8.78 25.04 14.71
CA ASN A 223 -9.12 23.81 13.97
C ASN A 223 -8.73 23.90 12.49
N ASN A 224 -8.12 22.83 12.01
CA ASN A 224 -7.80 22.58 10.60
C ASN A 224 -6.62 23.37 10.03
N LYS A 225 -6.01 24.29 10.77
CA LYS A 225 -4.83 25.03 10.27
C LYS A 225 -3.53 24.28 10.50
N TRP A 226 -2.72 24.23 9.45
CA TRP A 226 -1.41 23.61 9.46
C TRP A 226 -0.31 24.58 9.02
N TYR A 227 0.90 24.28 9.48
CA TYR A 227 2.11 25.02 9.18
C TYR A 227 3.23 24.05 8.80
N SER A 228 4.08 24.50 7.87
CA SER A 228 5.29 23.79 7.47
C SER A 228 6.47 24.74 7.32
N ASN A 229 7.58 24.38 7.95
CA ASN A 229 8.84 25.10 7.87
C ASN A 229 10.01 24.11 7.98
N PRO A 230 10.51 23.62 6.83
CA PRO A 230 11.50 22.55 6.81
C PRO A 230 12.82 22.99 7.47
N MET A 231 13.27 22.19 8.43
CA MET A 231 14.50 22.35 9.20
C MET A 231 15.12 20.99 9.56
N THR A 232 14.36 20.12 10.25
CA THR A 232 14.81 18.78 10.69
C THR A 232 14.58 17.73 9.59
N TYR A 233 13.51 17.88 8.83
CA TYR A 233 13.13 17.07 7.66
C TYR A 233 13.50 17.82 6.37
N PRO A 234 13.75 17.10 5.26
CA PRO A 234 14.02 17.73 3.99
C PRO A 234 12.81 18.52 3.47
N ASN A 235 13.07 19.57 2.69
CA ASN A 235 12.02 20.36 2.08
C ASN A 235 11.28 19.54 1.00
N LEU A 236 10.03 19.17 1.30
CA LEU A 236 9.14 18.44 0.38
C LEU A 236 8.24 19.34 -0.48
N ASN A 237 8.43 20.66 -0.45
CA ASN A 237 7.57 21.67 -1.06
C ASN A 237 6.13 21.67 -0.50
N ILE A 238 5.97 21.39 0.79
CA ILE A 238 4.69 21.55 1.48
C ILE A 238 4.42 23.07 1.65
N PRO A 239 3.21 23.57 1.38
CA PRO A 239 2.86 24.98 1.58
C PRO A 239 3.13 25.42 3.02
N ARG A 240 3.55 26.67 3.19
CA ARG A 240 3.91 27.17 4.52
C ARG A 240 2.72 27.24 5.49
N ASN A 241 1.54 27.61 4.98
CA ASN A 241 0.29 27.60 5.72
C ASN A 241 -0.77 26.99 4.81
N PHE A 242 -1.61 26.12 5.37
CA PHE A 242 -2.66 25.42 4.64
C PHE A 242 -3.71 24.90 5.62
N GLU A 243 -4.83 24.43 5.10
CA GLU A 243 -5.93 23.86 5.88
C GLU A 243 -6.13 22.39 5.50
N ILE A 244 -6.42 21.55 6.48
CA ILE A 244 -6.77 20.13 6.31
C ILE A 244 -8.07 19.89 7.06
N ASP A 245 -9.04 19.26 6.40
CA ASP A 245 -10.39 19.04 6.92
C ASP A 245 -10.46 18.17 8.19
N ASP A 246 -9.63 17.13 8.28
CA ASP A 246 -9.52 16.24 9.42
C ASP A 246 -8.04 15.88 9.67
N TYR A 247 -7.71 15.20 10.76
CA TYR A 247 -6.44 14.51 10.84
C TYR A 247 -6.48 13.35 11.82
N GLU A 248 -5.80 12.26 11.48
CA GLU A 248 -5.64 11.13 12.39
C GLU A 248 -4.18 10.94 12.80
N ALA A 249 -3.96 10.94 14.12
CA ALA A 249 -2.70 10.58 14.72
C ALA A 249 -2.75 9.13 15.20
N TYR A 250 -2.06 8.24 14.49
CA TYR A 250 -1.92 6.84 14.88
C TYR A 250 -0.71 6.65 15.80
N GLN A 251 -0.87 5.83 16.85
CA GLN A 251 0.22 5.36 17.68
C GLN A 251 0.38 3.85 17.52
N VAL A 252 1.63 3.42 17.27
CA VAL A 252 1.99 2.00 17.21
C VAL A 252 2.34 1.51 18.61
N VAL A 253 1.50 0.66 19.19
CA VAL A 253 1.84 -0.04 20.43
C VAL A 253 2.43 -1.41 20.07
N LYS A 254 3.75 -1.55 20.17
CA LYS A 254 4.41 -2.87 20.05
C LYS A 254 3.96 -3.75 21.22
N LYS A 255 3.34 -4.89 20.93
CA LYS A 255 3.01 -5.94 21.91
C LYS A 255 4.24 -6.75 22.31
#